data_AF-A0A966YCP8-F1
#
_entry.id   AF-A0A966YCP8-F1
#
_cell.length_a   1.000
_cell.length_b   1.000
_cell.length_c   1.000
_cell.angle_alpha   90.00
_cell.angle_beta   90.00
_cell.angle_gamma   90.00
#
_symmetry.space_group_name_H-M   'P 1'
#
loop_
_entity.id
_entity.type
_entity.pdbx_description
1 polymer ?
#
loop_
_entity_poly.entity_id
_entity_poly.type
_entity_poly.pdbx_seq_one_letter_code
_entity_poly.pdbx_strand_id
1 'polypeptide(L)'
;MRKHHKHTQAELGKLIGVTAAYVNLLENNQRTLTVKVLMSLTDVYGISAQELAQTHEAEDLNALRMMVRDPIFSSDEPDLQQLRGAVAHAPQFVDRFKELYNDYQRLAEFVQNSLSNNETVAAQSNDETQIYDFFKANRNYFPKLEAIADRLRQKIGHPQDELY
;
A
#
# COMPACT_ATOMS: atom_id res chain seq x y z
N MET A 1 -10.84 -1.46 -23.34
CA MET A 1 -11.29 -0.94 -24.66
C MET A 1 -10.39 0.14 -25.24
N ARG A 2 -10.36 1.36 -24.69
CA ARG A 2 -9.56 2.48 -25.25
C ARG A 2 -8.07 2.15 -25.48
N LYS A 3 -7.41 1.54 -24.48
CA LYS A 3 -6.00 1.10 -24.56
C LYS A 3 -5.77 0.08 -25.68
N HIS A 4 -6.74 -0.80 -25.93
CA HIS A 4 -6.69 -1.84 -26.96
C HIS A 4 -6.78 -1.23 -28.38
N HIS A 5 -7.52 -0.12 -28.53
CA HIS A 5 -7.62 0.66 -29.77
C HIS A 5 -6.62 1.84 -29.85
N LYS A 6 -5.66 1.94 -28.91
CA LYS A 6 -4.65 3.01 -28.82
C LYS A 6 -5.20 4.44 -28.80
N HIS A 7 -6.45 4.65 -28.38
CA HIS A 7 -7.03 5.98 -28.28
C HIS A 7 -6.58 6.71 -26.99
N THR A 8 -6.45 8.03 -27.02
CA THR A 8 -6.28 8.88 -25.82
C THR A 8 -7.62 9.16 -25.14
N GLN A 9 -7.64 9.54 -23.85
CA GLN A 9 -8.89 9.88 -23.16
C GLN A 9 -9.65 11.03 -23.87
N ALA A 10 -8.90 11.96 -24.47
CA ALA A 10 -9.45 13.06 -25.26
C ALA A 10 -10.06 12.56 -26.59
N GLU A 11 -9.41 11.62 -27.27
CA GLU A 11 -9.95 11.01 -28.49
C GLU A 11 -11.22 10.21 -28.19
N LEU A 12 -11.21 9.39 -27.13
CA LEU A 12 -12.40 8.67 -26.71
C LEU A 12 -13.54 9.63 -26.35
N GLY A 13 -13.24 10.70 -25.61
CA GLY A 13 -14.22 11.73 -25.27
C GLY A 13 -14.88 12.33 -26.51
N LYS A 14 -14.09 12.67 -27.53
CA LYS A 14 -14.62 13.14 -28.82
C LYS A 14 -15.49 12.11 -29.52
N LEU A 15 -15.08 10.84 -29.53
CA LEU A 15 -15.81 9.73 -30.15
C LEU A 15 -17.17 9.47 -29.52
N ILE A 16 -17.29 9.58 -28.19
CA ILE A 16 -18.53 9.29 -27.45
C ILE A 16 -19.29 10.56 -27.03
N GLY A 17 -18.85 11.73 -27.50
CA GLY A 17 -19.53 13.02 -27.25
C GLY A 17 -19.47 13.53 -25.81
N VAL A 18 -18.40 13.21 -25.06
CA VAL A 18 -18.17 13.65 -23.68
C VAL A 18 -16.79 14.27 -23.49
N THR A 19 -16.55 14.97 -22.37
CA THR A 19 -15.24 15.56 -22.10
C THR A 19 -14.21 14.50 -21.67
N ALA A 20 -12.93 14.77 -21.89
CA ALA A 20 -11.84 13.90 -21.43
C ALA A 20 -11.87 13.68 -19.91
N ALA A 21 -12.26 14.71 -19.15
CA ALA A 21 -12.46 14.60 -17.71
C ALA A 21 -13.60 13.63 -17.35
N TYR A 22 -14.70 13.63 -18.11
CA TYR A 22 -15.79 12.68 -17.93
C TYR A 22 -15.35 11.24 -18.21
N VAL A 23 -14.53 11.02 -19.25
CA VAL A 23 -13.90 9.72 -19.52
C VAL A 23 -13.02 9.27 -18.34
N ASN A 24 -12.22 10.17 -17.77
CA ASN A 24 -11.38 9.85 -16.62
C ASN A 24 -12.22 9.47 -15.38
N LEU A 25 -13.34 10.15 -15.13
CA LEU A 25 -14.25 9.78 -14.04
C LEU A 25 -14.89 8.41 -14.26
N LEU A 26 -15.23 8.06 -15.51
CA LEU A 26 -15.72 6.73 -15.85
C LEU A 26 -14.63 5.66 -15.68
N GLU A 27 -13.38 5.92 -16.11
CA GLU A 27 -12.25 4.98 -15.97
C GLU A 27 -11.88 4.72 -14.49
N ASN A 28 -12.15 5.67 -13.59
CA ASN A 28 -11.90 5.53 -12.15
C ASN A 28 -13.15 5.13 -11.34
N ASN A 29 -14.24 4.71 -12.00
CA ASN A 29 -15.50 4.30 -11.35
C ASN A 29 -16.16 5.39 -10.48
N GLN A 30 -15.88 6.67 -10.74
CA GLN A 30 -16.42 7.81 -9.98
C GLN A 30 -17.77 8.32 -10.56
N ARG A 31 -18.20 7.79 -11.72
CA ARG A 31 -19.48 8.10 -12.36
C ARG A 31 -20.12 6.83 -12.91
N THR A 32 -21.43 6.69 -12.72
CA THR A 32 -22.21 5.62 -13.35
C THR A 32 -22.30 5.84 -14.85
N LEU A 33 -22.09 4.77 -15.62
CA LEU A 33 -22.21 4.80 -17.08
C LEU A 33 -23.67 5.05 -17.49
N THR A 34 -23.90 6.10 -18.27
CA THR A 34 -25.26 6.44 -18.75
C THR A 34 -25.61 5.64 -20.01
N VAL A 35 -26.90 5.36 -20.23
CA VAL A 35 -27.41 4.65 -21.42
C VAL A 35 -26.90 5.28 -22.72
N LYS A 36 -26.87 6.62 -22.79
CA LYS A 36 -26.37 7.37 -23.96
C LYS A 36 -24.90 7.06 -24.25
N VAL A 37 -24.05 7.04 -23.22
CA VAL A 37 -22.62 6.74 -23.36
C VAL A 37 -22.41 5.28 -23.75
N LEU A 38 -23.23 4.40 -23.18
CA LEU A 38 -23.22 2.97 -23.44
C LEU A 38 -23.58 2.64 -24.91
N MET A 39 -24.62 3.31 -25.44
CA MET A 39 -24.98 3.24 -26.87
C MET A 39 -23.85 3.78 -27.75
N SER A 40 -23.26 4.93 -27.42
CA SER A 40 -22.15 5.47 -28.21
C SER A 40 -20.90 4.59 -28.20
N LEU A 41 -20.61 3.89 -27.09
CA LEU A 41 -19.54 2.89 -27.03
C LEU A 41 -19.86 1.66 -27.89
N THR A 42 -21.13 1.26 -27.93
CA THR A 42 -21.63 0.19 -28.81
C THR A 42 -21.46 0.56 -30.27
N ASP A 43 -21.82 1.79 -30.65
CA ASP A 43 -21.69 2.28 -32.03
C ASP A 43 -20.23 2.41 -32.47
N VAL A 44 -19.35 2.88 -31.58
CA VAL A 44 -17.93 3.13 -31.89
C VAL A 44 -17.10 1.84 -31.94
N TYR A 45 -17.36 0.89 -31.04
CA TYR A 45 -16.54 -0.31 -30.89
C TYR A 45 -17.25 -1.62 -31.30
N GLY A 46 -18.55 -1.57 -31.63
CA GLY A 46 -19.33 -2.74 -32.04
C GLY A 46 -19.64 -3.72 -30.89
N ILE A 47 -19.46 -3.29 -29.64
CA ILE A 47 -19.60 -4.15 -28.46
C ILE A 47 -20.96 -3.88 -27.81
N SER A 48 -21.78 -4.91 -27.67
CA SER A 48 -23.11 -4.73 -27.11
C SER A 48 -23.06 -4.28 -25.65
N ALA A 49 -24.07 -3.50 -25.24
CA ALA A 49 -24.29 -3.13 -23.85
C ALA A 49 -24.25 -4.32 -22.88
N GLN A 50 -24.72 -5.46 -23.38
CA GLN A 50 -24.84 -6.71 -22.65
C GLN A 50 -23.49 -7.39 -22.47
N GLU A 51 -22.62 -7.39 -23.48
CA GLU A 51 -21.23 -7.86 -23.36
C GLU A 51 -20.42 -7.00 -22.39
N LEU A 52 -20.63 -5.68 -22.39
CA LEU A 52 -19.96 -4.78 -21.45
C LEU A 52 -20.35 -5.10 -19.99
N ALA A 53 -21.65 -5.27 -19.74
CA ALA A 53 -22.15 -5.61 -18.42
C ALA A 53 -21.68 -7.00 -17.95
N GLN A 54 -21.71 -7.99 -18.84
CA GLN A 54 -21.25 -9.36 -18.53
C GLN A 54 -19.74 -9.43 -18.24
N THR A 55 -18.93 -8.63 -18.94
CA THR A 55 -17.49 -8.58 -18.72
C THR A 55 -17.18 -8.01 -17.33
N HIS A 56 -17.86 -6.93 -16.93
CA HIS A 56 -17.71 -6.34 -15.61
C HIS A 56 -18.14 -7.30 -14.49
N GLU A 57 -19.26 -8.02 -14.68
CA GLU A 57 -19.75 -9.00 -13.73
C GLU A 57 -18.76 -10.16 -13.52
N ALA A 58 -18.15 -10.64 -14.60
CA ALA A 58 -17.13 -11.69 -14.55
C ALA A 58 -15.82 -11.21 -13.88
N GLU A 59 -15.40 -9.98 -14.15
CA GLU A 59 -14.23 -9.36 -13.51
C GLU A 59 -14.45 -9.16 -12.01
N ASP A 60 -15.62 -8.68 -11.60
CA ASP A 60 -15.98 -8.49 -10.19
C ASP A 60 -16.07 -9.81 -9.44
N LEU A 61 -16.67 -10.83 -10.05
CA LEU A 61 -16.76 -12.16 -9.45
C LEU A 61 -15.36 -12.76 -9.23
N ASN A 62 -14.47 -12.62 -10.21
CA ASN A 62 -13.09 -13.08 -10.07
C ASN A 62 -12.32 -12.30 -9.00
N ALA A 63 -12.49 -10.97 -8.95
CA ALA A 63 -11.87 -10.13 -7.93
C ALA A 63 -12.33 -10.54 -6.53
N LEU A 64 -13.65 -10.69 -6.32
CA LEU A 64 -14.21 -11.15 -5.05
C LEU A 64 -13.68 -12.52 -4.64
N ARG A 65 -13.61 -13.49 -5.57
CA ARG A 65 -13.04 -14.82 -5.29
C ARG A 65 -11.59 -14.77 -4.82
N MET A 66 -10.80 -13.83 -5.34
CA MET A 66 -9.42 -13.66 -4.88
C MET A 66 -9.36 -13.00 -3.50
N MET A 67 -10.20 -11.98 -3.26
CA MET A 67 -10.24 -11.25 -2.00
C MET A 67 -10.70 -12.12 -0.82
N VAL A 68 -11.77 -12.89 -0.98
CA VAL A 68 -12.31 -13.72 0.13
C VAL A 68 -11.40 -14.87 0.54
N ARG A 69 -10.40 -15.21 -0.28
CA ARG A 69 -9.37 -16.20 0.01
C ARG A 69 -8.15 -15.62 0.72
N ASP A 70 -8.12 -14.31 0.94
CA ASP A 70 -7.05 -13.68 1.71
C ASP A 70 -7.06 -14.17 3.17
N PRO A 71 -5.90 -14.55 3.74
CA PRO A 71 -5.80 -15.04 5.13
C PRO A 71 -6.28 -14.06 6.20
N ILE A 72 -6.49 -12.79 5.88
CA ILE A 72 -7.11 -11.81 6.79
C ILE A 72 -8.52 -12.27 7.22
N PHE A 73 -9.22 -13.01 6.36
CA PHE A 73 -10.53 -13.57 6.67
C PHE A 73 -10.36 -14.93 7.36
N SER A 74 -10.87 -15.02 8.59
CA SER A 74 -10.75 -16.21 9.45
C SER A 74 -12.00 -17.10 9.46
N SER A 75 -13.03 -16.71 8.70
CA SER A 75 -14.35 -17.35 8.68
C SER A 75 -14.51 -18.25 7.45
N ASP A 76 -15.62 -18.98 7.39
CA ASP A 76 -15.98 -19.80 6.22
C ASP A 76 -16.03 -18.96 4.93
N GLU A 77 -15.37 -19.48 3.88
CA GLU A 77 -15.33 -18.86 2.56
C GLU A 77 -16.74 -18.89 1.92
N PRO A 78 -17.26 -17.76 1.41
CA PRO A 78 -18.53 -17.75 0.69
C PRO A 78 -18.46 -18.63 -0.55
N ASP A 79 -19.53 -19.38 -0.82
CA ASP A 79 -19.58 -20.20 -2.03
C ASP A 79 -19.72 -19.36 -3.31
N LEU A 80 -19.52 -19.99 -4.47
CA LEU A 80 -19.58 -19.30 -5.76
C LEU A 80 -20.96 -18.69 -6.06
N GLN A 81 -22.05 -19.29 -5.56
CA GLN A 81 -23.40 -18.76 -5.75
C GLN A 81 -23.61 -17.50 -4.92
N GLN A 82 -23.11 -17.46 -3.69
CA GLN A 82 -23.17 -16.30 -2.81
C GLN A 82 -22.38 -15.12 -3.40
N LEU A 83 -21.18 -15.38 -3.91
CA LEU A 83 -20.38 -14.34 -4.58
C LEU A 83 -21.07 -13.80 -5.84
N ARG A 84 -21.62 -14.69 -6.69
CA ARG A 84 -22.38 -14.27 -7.86
C ARG A 84 -23.64 -13.47 -7.48
N GLY A 85 -24.34 -13.90 -6.43
CA GLY A 85 -25.49 -13.18 -5.88
C GLY A 85 -25.12 -11.77 -5.40
N ALA A 86 -23.96 -11.60 -4.76
CA ALA A 86 -23.48 -10.30 -4.33
C ALA A 86 -23.21 -9.35 -5.51
N VAL A 87 -22.57 -9.83 -6.57
CA VAL A 87 -22.32 -9.02 -7.79
C VAL A 87 -23.64 -8.65 -8.48
N ALA A 88 -24.57 -9.60 -8.61
CA ALA A 88 -25.82 -9.37 -9.32
C ALA A 88 -26.81 -8.46 -8.56
N HIS A 89 -26.87 -8.58 -7.23
CA HIS A 89 -27.88 -7.88 -6.43
C HIS A 89 -27.36 -6.69 -5.63
N ALA A 90 -26.04 -6.60 -5.41
CA ALA A 90 -25.43 -5.54 -4.61
C ALA A 90 -24.10 -5.01 -5.24
N PRO A 91 -24.10 -4.58 -6.51
CA PRO A 91 -22.86 -4.17 -7.20
C PRO A 91 -22.16 -2.98 -6.50
N GLN A 92 -22.91 -2.01 -6.00
CA GLN A 92 -22.33 -0.87 -5.26
C GLN A 92 -21.63 -1.30 -3.97
N PHE A 93 -22.12 -2.35 -3.31
CA PHE A 93 -21.47 -2.90 -2.13
C PHE A 93 -20.17 -3.59 -2.51
N VAL A 94 -20.19 -4.38 -3.60
CA VAL A 94 -19.00 -5.03 -4.15
C VAL A 94 -17.92 -4.01 -4.49
N ASP A 95 -18.28 -2.90 -5.14
CA ASP A 95 -17.34 -1.82 -5.45
C ASP A 95 -16.69 -1.22 -4.21
N ARG A 96 -17.49 -0.90 -3.17
CA ARG A 96 -16.98 -0.37 -1.91
C ARG A 96 -16.14 -1.36 -1.14
N PHE A 97 -16.48 -2.64 -1.19
CA PHE A 97 -15.69 -3.71 -0.58
C PHE A 97 -14.32 -3.84 -1.27
N LYS A 98 -14.29 -3.79 -2.61
CA LYS A 98 -13.03 -3.80 -3.37
C LYS A 98 -12.16 -2.59 -3.04
N GLU A 99 -12.74 -1.39 -2.93
CA GLU A 99 -12.04 -0.16 -2.53
C GLU A 99 -11.41 -0.33 -1.13
N LEU A 100 -12.20 -0.75 -0.14
CA LEU A 100 -11.73 -0.99 1.23
C LEU A 100 -10.59 -2.01 1.28
N TYR A 101 -10.72 -3.12 0.55
CA TYR A 101 -9.70 -4.16 0.52
C TYR A 101 -8.38 -3.66 -0.09
N ASN A 102 -8.45 -2.88 -1.17
CA ASN A 102 -7.26 -2.29 -1.79
C ASN A 102 -6.56 -1.29 -0.86
N ASP A 103 -7.33 -0.47 -0.15
CA ASP A 103 -6.77 0.47 0.83
C ASP A 103 -6.14 -0.24 2.02
N TYR A 104 -6.77 -1.34 2.47
CA TYR A 104 -6.19 -2.22 3.48
C TYR A 104 -4.85 -2.81 3.01
N GLN A 105 -4.78 -3.36 1.80
CA GLN A 105 -3.53 -3.93 1.26
C GLN A 105 -2.42 -2.88 1.18
N ARG A 106 -2.74 -1.66 0.72
CA ARG A 106 -1.78 -0.55 0.70
C ARG A 106 -1.30 -0.17 2.09
N LEU A 107 -2.20 -0.16 3.07
CA LEU A 107 -1.84 0.13 4.46
C LEU A 107 -0.95 -0.98 5.03
N ALA A 108 -1.27 -2.25 4.77
CA ALA A 108 -0.49 -3.40 5.21
C ALA A 108 0.93 -3.37 4.60
N GLU A 109 1.04 -3.11 3.29
CA GLU A 109 2.33 -2.91 2.61
C GLU A 109 3.11 -1.73 3.20
N PHE A 110 2.45 -0.60 3.45
CA PHE A 110 3.08 0.57 4.05
C PHE A 110 3.64 0.27 5.45
N VAL A 111 2.87 -0.43 6.28
CA VAL A 111 3.31 -0.83 7.63
C VAL A 111 4.47 -1.81 7.54
N GLN A 112 4.38 -2.84 6.68
CA GLN A 112 5.45 -3.82 6.49
C GLN A 112 6.76 -3.18 6.03
N ASN A 113 6.67 -2.25 5.07
CA ASN A 113 7.83 -1.50 4.57
C ASN A 113 8.39 -0.55 5.63
N SER A 114 7.52 0.09 6.42
CA SER A 114 7.92 0.97 7.51
C SER A 114 8.61 0.21 8.65
N LEU A 115 8.14 -0.99 8.99
CA LEU A 115 8.78 -1.88 9.97
C LEU A 115 10.14 -2.37 9.44
N SER A 116 10.23 -2.75 8.17
CA SER A 116 11.49 -3.18 7.55
C SER A 116 12.53 -2.04 7.47
N ASN A 117 12.07 -0.81 7.19
CA ASN A 117 12.92 0.38 7.23
C ASN A 117 13.28 0.77 8.68
N ASN A 118 12.38 0.56 9.64
CA ASN A 118 12.71 0.74 11.05
C ASN A 118 13.65 -0.35 11.56
N GLU A 119 13.63 -1.59 11.06
CA GLU A 119 14.61 -2.61 11.45
C GLU A 119 16.01 -2.28 10.93
N THR A 120 16.14 -1.70 9.72
CA THR A 120 17.44 -1.23 9.23
C THR A 120 17.95 0.00 10.00
N VAL A 121 17.07 0.93 10.37
CA VAL A 121 17.42 2.09 11.21
C VAL A 121 17.62 1.71 12.68
N ALA A 122 16.83 0.78 13.22
CA ALA A 122 16.92 0.26 14.59
C ALA A 122 18.12 -0.68 14.77
N ALA A 123 18.53 -1.44 13.75
CA ALA A 123 19.78 -2.19 13.80
C ALA A 123 21.00 -1.25 13.89
N GLN A 124 20.96 -0.10 13.20
CA GLN A 124 22.02 0.92 13.29
C GLN A 124 21.98 1.70 14.61
N SER A 125 20.79 2.01 15.12
CA SER A 125 20.63 2.76 16.38
C SER A 125 20.69 1.90 17.64
N ASN A 126 20.44 0.59 17.56
CA ASN A 126 20.66 -0.35 18.66
C ASN A 126 22.14 -0.52 18.98
N ASP A 127 23.04 -0.51 18.00
CA ASP A 127 24.48 -0.55 18.26
C ASP A 127 24.92 0.71 19.03
N GLU A 128 24.49 1.90 18.60
CA GLU A 128 24.81 3.15 19.31
C GLU A 128 24.17 3.22 20.71
N THR A 129 22.93 2.76 20.86
CA THR A 129 22.22 2.76 22.14
C THR A 129 22.80 1.71 23.10
N GLN A 130 23.17 0.52 22.62
CA GLN A 130 23.85 -0.50 23.44
C GLN A 130 25.24 -0.03 23.89
N ILE A 131 25.98 0.64 23.01
CA ILE A 131 27.26 1.26 23.36
C ILE A 131 27.02 2.33 24.44
N TYR A 132 26.05 3.22 24.25
CA TYR A 132 25.74 4.29 25.21
C TYR A 132 25.27 3.74 26.57
N ASP A 133 24.41 2.73 26.58
CA ASP A 133 23.94 2.06 27.78
C ASP A 133 25.06 1.29 28.48
N PHE A 134 25.97 0.66 27.73
CA PHE A 134 27.16 0.02 28.29
C PHE A 134 28.08 1.03 28.98
N PHE A 135 28.35 2.18 28.35
CA PHE A 135 29.12 3.28 28.95
C PHE A 135 28.45 3.83 30.22
N LYS A 136 27.13 4.06 30.15
CA LYS A 136 26.33 4.57 31.27
C LYS A 136 26.23 3.59 32.43
N ALA A 137 26.05 2.29 32.16
CA ALA A 137 25.98 1.24 33.17
C ALA A 137 27.29 1.10 33.96
N ASN A 138 28.42 1.27 33.28
CA ASN A 138 29.74 1.31 33.91
C ASN A 138 30.08 2.68 34.52
N ARG A 139 29.17 3.68 34.44
CA ARG A 139 29.39 5.08 34.85
C ARG A 139 30.68 5.67 34.25
N ASN A 140 31.01 5.28 33.02
CA ASN A 140 32.28 5.59 32.35
C ASN A 140 33.54 5.17 33.11
N TYR A 141 33.44 4.26 34.09
CA TYR A 141 34.57 3.78 34.88
C TYR A 141 34.94 2.35 34.48
N PHE A 142 36.16 2.19 33.96
CA PHE A 142 36.66 0.90 33.49
C PHE A 142 37.98 0.57 34.19
N PRO A 143 37.98 -0.28 35.23
CA PRO A 143 39.14 -0.48 36.11
C PRO A 143 40.44 -0.83 35.40
N LYS A 144 40.37 -1.61 34.31
CA LYS A 144 41.55 -1.99 33.51
C LYS A 144 42.11 -0.79 32.73
N LEU A 145 41.25 0.04 32.16
CA LEU A 145 41.66 1.24 31.43
C LEU A 145 42.17 2.30 32.40
N GLU A 146 41.52 2.46 33.54
CA GLU A 146 41.94 3.38 34.61
C GLU A 146 43.34 3.02 35.12
N ALA A 147 43.59 1.74 35.43
CA ALA A 147 44.90 1.29 35.91
C ALA A 147 46.03 1.43 34.87
N ILE A 148 45.70 1.48 33.57
CA ILE A 148 46.66 1.78 32.51
C ILE A 148 46.85 3.30 32.41
N ALA A 149 45.77 4.08 32.42
CA ALA A 149 45.79 5.53 32.39
C ALA A 149 46.60 6.09 33.57
N ASP A 150 46.39 5.60 34.78
CA ASP A 150 47.14 5.98 35.98
C ASP A 150 48.64 5.66 35.87
N ARG A 151 48.99 4.48 35.36
CA ARG A 151 50.39 4.13 35.11
C ARG A 151 51.03 5.05 34.07
N LEU A 152 50.28 5.43 33.05
CA LEU A 152 50.72 6.37 32.01
C LEU A 152 50.88 7.78 32.60
N ARG A 153 49.93 8.19 33.44
CA ARG A 153 49.91 9.47 34.17
C ARG A 153 51.11 9.60 35.11
N GLN A 154 51.46 8.54 35.81
CA GLN A 154 52.66 8.46 36.66
C GLN A 154 53.96 8.52 35.86
N LYS A 155 53.99 7.94 34.65
CA LYS A 155 55.17 8.00 33.76
C LYS A 155 55.37 9.38 33.14
N ILE A 156 54.29 10.10 32.85
CA ILE A 156 54.35 11.42 32.22
C ILE A 156 54.59 12.53 33.26
N GLY A 157 54.21 12.30 34.53
CA GLY A 157 54.32 13.27 35.62
C GLY A 157 53.26 14.37 35.45
N HIS A 158 52.50 14.69 36.50
CA HIS A 158 51.51 15.76 36.43
C HIS A 158 51.91 16.96 37.30
N PRO A 159 51.85 18.20 36.78
CA PRO A 159 51.36 19.31 37.59
C PRO A 159 49.89 19.03 37.94
N GLN A 160 49.57 19.10 39.24
CA GLN A 160 48.19 19.15 39.73
C GLN A 160 47.56 20.44 39.20
N ASP A 161 46.54 20.33 38.36
CA ASP A 161 45.55 21.39 38.25
C ASP A 161 44.59 21.24 39.43
N GLU A 162 44.85 22.05 40.45
CA GLU A 162 43.83 22.49 41.39
C GLU A 162 42.69 23.15 40.60
N LEU A 163 41.44 22.70 40.78
CA LEU A 163 40.27 23.58 40.59
C LEU A 163 39.02 22.92 41.21
N TYR A 164 38.72 23.45 42.40
CA TYR A 164 37.46 23.52 43.18
C TYR A 164 36.66 22.26 43.49
#